data_AF-L1LBN9-F1
#
_entry.id   AF-L1LBN9-F1
#
_cell.length_a   1.000
_cell.length_b   1.000
_cell.length_c   1.000
_cell.angle_alpha   90.00
_cell.angle_beta   90.00
_cell.angle_gamma   90.00
#
_symmetry.space_group_name_H-M   'P 1'
#
loop_
_entity.id
_entity.type
_entity.pdbx_description
1 polymer ?
#
loop_
_entity_poly.entity_id
_entity_poly.type
_entity_poly.pdbx_seq_one_letter_code
_entity_poly.pdbx_strand_id
1 'polypeptide(L)'
;MKVPFIWYFITIFGISDCHGFQPSARGTSDQPSATLDLSKKNNSVGTYHSKVLDNKTIQTFLLYSVTATKVVEGDDTIWEAEGEERCLYAQITVEGGLETLVLKIKTDREAEVKFRREDGQWTNTSGTAECPVEEGPSQNQDYVDHNTLEEANNDSC
;
A
#
# COMPACT_ATOMS: atom_id res chain seq x y z
N MET A 1 -23.32 19.44 56.32
CA MET A 1 -23.20 20.85 55.90
C MET A 1 -21.99 21.01 54.98
N LYS A 2 -22.24 21.33 53.71
CA LYS A 2 -21.39 22.08 52.77
C LYS A 2 -22.30 22.42 51.58
N VAL A 3 -22.62 23.70 51.50
CA VAL A 3 -23.54 24.33 50.54
C VAL A 3 -22.94 24.37 49.13
N PRO A 4 -23.76 24.34 48.05
CA PRO A 4 -23.29 24.36 46.67
C PRO A 4 -23.03 25.77 46.16
N PHE A 5 -21.93 25.96 45.43
CA PHE A 5 -21.59 27.22 44.76
C PHE A 5 -22.21 27.23 43.34
N ILE A 6 -23.29 28.02 43.20
CA ILE A 6 -23.86 28.44 41.92
C ILE A 6 -23.28 29.83 41.63
N TRP A 7 -22.47 30.02 40.59
CA TRP A 7 -22.22 31.36 40.05
C TRP A 7 -22.19 31.39 38.50
N TYR A 8 -23.23 32.04 37.98
CA TYR A 8 -23.28 32.96 36.83
C TYR A 8 -23.18 32.46 35.38
N PHE A 9 -24.35 32.49 34.74
CA PHE A 9 -24.52 32.89 33.35
C PHE A 9 -23.96 34.31 33.14
N ILE A 10 -23.00 34.45 32.24
CA ILE A 10 -22.70 35.74 31.61
C ILE A 10 -23.07 35.62 30.13
N THR A 11 -24.26 36.13 29.80
CA THR A 11 -24.62 36.44 28.42
C THR A 11 -23.90 37.73 28.03
N ILE A 12 -22.90 37.64 27.15
CA ILE A 12 -22.35 38.82 26.49
C ILE A 12 -23.19 39.08 25.24
N PHE A 13 -23.91 40.21 25.26
CA PHE A 13 -24.55 40.82 24.10
C PHE A 13 -23.49 41.25 23.08
N GLY A 14 -23.82 41.08 21.80
CA GLY A 14 -22.94 41.31 20.67
C GLY A 14 -22.50 42.77 20.48
N ILE A 15 -21.45 42.92 19.67
CA ILE A 15 -21.05 44.17 19.04
C ILE A 15 -20.73 43.88 17.57
N SER A 16 -21.30 44.72 16.71
CA SER A 16 -21.23 44.74 15.25
C SER A 16 -19.86 45.19 14.71
N ASP A 17 -19.45 44.54 13.62
CA ASP A 17 -18.64 44.99 12.45
C ASP A 17 -17.34 45.81 12.65
N CYS A 18 -16.21 45.22 12.26
CA CYS A 18 -15.50 45.57 11.01
C CYS A 18 -14.18 44.77 10.82
N HIS A 19 -14.00 44.23 9.61
CA HIS A 19 -12.73 43.92 8.93
C HIS A 19 -11.62 43.18 9.72
N GLY A 20 -11.85 41.89 9.99
CA GLY A 20 -10.79 40.95 10.33
C GLY A 20 -10.56 39.99 9.16
N PHE A 21 -9.46 40.18 8.44
CA PHE A 21 -8.90 39.26 7.46
C PHE A 21 -8.84 37.84 8.06
N GLN A 22 -9.78 36.97 7.72
CA GLN A 22 -9.63 35.54 7.98
C GLN A 22 -8.54 35.03 7.04
N PRO A 23 -7.40 34.52 7.53
CA PRO A 23 -6.62 33.61 6.71
C PRO A 23 -7.58 32.48 6.32
N SER A 24 -7.77 32.32 5.01
CA SER A 24 -8.46 31.17 4.45
C SER A 24 -7.73 29.94 4.95
N ALA A 25 -8.23 29.37 6.05
CA ALA A 25 -8.02 27.98 6.36
C ALA A 25 -8.54 27.27 5.13
N ARG A 26 -7.61 26.81 4.29
CA ARG A 26 -7.89 25.87 3.21
C ARG A 26 -8.85 24.86 3.81
N GLY A 27 -10.08 24.86 3.31
CA GLY A 27 -11.09 23.92 3.75
C GLY A 27 -10.45 22.55 3.69
N THR A 28 -10.22 21.96 4.85
CA THR A 28 -10.07 20.52 4.94
C THR A 28 -11.39 20.01 4.39
N SER A 29 -11.33 19.54 3.15
CA SER A 29 -12.45 18.89 2.49
C SER A 29 -12.98 17.87 3.49
N ASP A 30 -14.17 18.13 4.03
CA ASP A 30 -14.96 17.20 4.83
C ASP A 30 -15.52 16.13 3.87
N GLN A 31 -14.62 15.53 3.11
CA GLN A 31 -14.89 14.34 2.34
C GLN A 31 -14.71 13.19 3.32
N PRO A 32 -15.68 12.28 3.44
CA PRO A 32 -15.50 11.08 4.24
C PRO A 32 -14.25 10.37 3.71
N SER A 33 -13.21 10.32 4.53
CA SER A 33 -12.02 9.53 4.26
C SER A 33 -12.47 8.08 4.07
N ALA A 34 -12.27 7.56 2.86
CA ALA A 34 -12.69 6.21 2.55
C ALA A 34 -11.62 5.25 3.10
N THR A 35 -12.07 4.21 3.80
CA THR A 35 -11.19 3.15 4.33
C THR A 35 -11.43 1.88 3.53
N LEU A 36 -10.36 1.32 2.97
CA LEU A 36 -10.36 0.00 2.35
C LEU A 36 -10.02 -1.04 3.42
N ASP A 37 -10.94 -1.97 3.68
CA ASP A 37 -10.68 -3.11 4.58
C ASP A 37 -10.46 -4.37 3.75
N LEU A 38 -9.21 -4.86 3.72
CA LEU A 38 -8.80 -6.04 2.96
C LEU A 38 -9.45 -7.34 3.45
N SER A 39 -9.93 -7.37 4.71
CA SER A 39 -10.65 -8.54 5.26
C SER A 39 -12.07 -8.66 4.70
N LYS A 40 -12.61 -7.56 4.15
CA LYS A 40 -13.97 -7.49 3.62
C LYS A 40 -13.93 -7.58 2.10
N LYS A 41 -14.69 -8.52 1.54
CA LYS A 41 -14.81 -8.64 0.07
C LYS A 41 -15.77 -7.60 -0.53
N ASN A 42 -16.75 -7.14 0.24
CA ASN A 42 -17.75 -6.14 -0.18
C ASN A 42 -17.40 -4.73 0.32
N ASN A 43 -16.30 -4.19 -0.16
CA ASN A 43 -15.96 -2.80 0.15
C ASN A 43 -16.85 -1.85 -0.66
N SER A 44 -17.48 -0.87 0.01
CA SER A 44 -18.24 0.19 -0.67
C SER A 44 -17.35 1.12 -1.51
N VAL A 45 -16.04 1.05 -1.31
CA VAL A 45 -15.03 1.92 -1.93
C VAL A 45 -14.53 1.41 -3.28
N GLY A 46 -14.88 0.18 -3.69
CA GLY A 46 -14.31 -0.44 -4.90
C GLY A 46 -14.98 -1.75 -5.35
N THR A 47 -14.44 -2.34 -6.42
CA THR A 47 -14.70 -3.75 -6.77
C THR A 47 -13.64 -4.66 -6.17
N TYR A 48 -14.06 -5.89 -5.85
CA TYR A 48 -13.18 -6.99 -5.52
C TYR A 48 -13.21 -8.03 -6.63
N HIS A 49 -12.03 -8.50 -7.02
CA HIS A 49 -11.84 -9.62 -7.95
C HIS A 49 -10.83 -10.60 -7.36
N SER A 50 -11.09 -11.88 -7.49
CA SER A 50 -10.16 -12.94 -7.10
C SER A 50 -9.94 -13.90 -8.25
N LYS A 51 -8.69 -14.29 -8.49
CA LYS A 51 -8.34 -15.30 -9.48
C LYS A 51 -7.30 -16.25 -8.89
N VAL A 52 -7.44 -17.53 -9.23
CA VAL A 52 -6.44 -18.55 -8.92
C VAL A 52 -5.78 -18.92 -10.25
N LEU A 53 -4.47 -18.76 -10.32
CA LEU A 53 -3.65 -19.17 -11.47
C LEU A 53 -2.61 -20.16 -10.94
N ASP A 54 -2.65 -21.40 -11.42
CA ASP A 54 -1.77 -22.48 -10.99
C ASP A 54 -1.75 -22.64 -9.45
N ASN A 55 -0.65 -22.23 -8.80
CA ASN A 55 -0.42 -22.27 -7.35
C ASN A 55 -0.46 -20.88 -6.69
N LYS A 56 -0.98 -19.87 -7.40
CA LYS A 56 -0.99 -18.47 -7.02
C LYS A 56 -2.42 -17.95 -6.89
N THR A 57 -2.78 -17.43 -5.72
CA THR A 57 -4.06 -16.73 -5.50
C THR A 57 -3.83 -15.24 -5.57
N ILE A 58 -4.53 -14.55 -6.47
CA ILE A 58 -4.45 -13.10 -6.64
C ILE A 58 -5.81 -12.52 -6.27
N GLN A 59 -5.81 -11.65 -5.27
CA GLN A 59 -6.96 -10.86 -4.85
C GLN A 59 -6.69 -9.40 -5.21
N THR A 60 -7.62 -8.77 -5.90
CA THR A 60 -7.47 -7.42 -6.44
C THR A 60 -8.66 -6.57 -6.02
N PHE A 61 -8.35 -5.43 -5.42
CA PHE A 61 -9.30 -4.39 -5.04
C PHE A 61 -9.06 -3.18 -5.95
N LEU A 62 -10.02 -2.86 -6.81
CA LEU A 62 -10.00 -1.68 -7.67
C LEU A 62 -10.89 -0.62 -7.04
N LEU A 63 -10.32 0.53 -6.67
CA LEU A 63 -11.06 1.57 -5.98
C LEU A 63 -11.73 2.49 -7.01
N TYR A 64 -13.03 2.76 -6.84
CA TYR A 64 -13.80 3.56 -7.79
C TYR A 64 -13.43 5.05 -7.75
N SER A 65 -12.82 5.51 -6.65
CA SER A 65 -12.47 6.91 -6.47
C SER A 65 -11.22 7.09 -5.61
N VAL A 66 -10.49 8.17 -5.90
CA VAL A 66 -9.29 8.70 -5.23
C VAL A 66 -9.55 9.19 -3.80
N THR A 67 -10.43 8.55 -3.04
CA THR A 67 -10.77 8.97 -1.67
C THR A 67 -10.26 8.02 -0.62
N ALA A 68 -9.74 6.85 -1.02
CA ALA A 68 -9.19 5.89 -0.08
C ALA A 68 -7.89 6.43 0.51
N THR A 69 -7.96 6.88 1.76
CA THR A 69 -6.82 7.42 2.51
C THR A 69 -6.32 6.45 3.57
N LYS A 70 -6.96 5.29 3.71
CA LYS A 70 -6.57 4.27 4.69
C LYS A 70 -6.82 2.87 4.14
N VAL A 71 -5.86 1.98 4.34
CA VAL A 71 -5.95 0.55 4.05
C VAL A 71 -5.72 -0.21 5.35
N VAL A 72 -6.70 -1.02 5.73
CA VAL A 72 -6.69 -1.84 6.95
C VAL A 72 -6.91 -3.31 6.60
N GLU A 73 -6.51 -4.21 7.48
CA GLU A 73 -6.97 -5.60 7.50
C GLU A 73 -7.64 -5.86 8.84
N GLY A 74 -8.98 -5.81 8.87
CA GLY A 74 -9.72 -5.84 10.12
C GLY A 74 -9.44 -4.59 10.97
N ASP A 75 -8.83 -4.79 12.14
CA ASP A 75 -8.48 -3.71 13.07
C ASP A 75 -7.05 -3.15 12.85
N ASP A 76 -6.22 -3.84 12.06
CA ASP A 76 -4.83 -3.47 11.84
C ASP A 76 -4.70 -2.47 10.67
N THR A 77 -4.12 -1.30 10.94
CA THR A 77 -3.82 -0.31 9.89
C THR A 77 -2.51 -0.69 9.19
N ILE A 78 -2.59 -0.97 7.90
CA ILE A 78 -1.42 -1.34 7.07
C ILE A 78 -0.81 -0.10 6.44
N TRP A 79 -1.67 0.80 5.96
CA TRP A 79 -1.25 2.03 5.31
C TRP A 79 -2.26 3.14 5.58
N GLU A 80 -1.74 4.34 5.82
CA GLU A 80 -2.52 5.56 5.98
C GLU A 80 -1.85 6.66 5.14
N ALA A 81 -2.68 7.40 4.40
CA ALA A 81 -2.23 8.43 3.50
C ALA A 81 -1.59 9.59 4.25
N GLU A 82 -0.47 10.08 3.74
CA GLU A 82 0.10 11.33 4.17
C GLU A 82 -0.23 12.44 3.15
N GLY A 83 -0.85 13.53 3.63
CA GLY A 83 -1.21 14.68 2.80
C GLY A 83 -2.22 14.36 1.67
N GLU A 84 -1.76 14.47 0.43
CA GLU A 84 -2.59 14.30 -0.78
C GLU A 84 -2.55 12.87 -1.35
N GLU A 85 -1.86 11.94 -0.68
CA GLU A 85 -1.81 10.54 -1.07
C GLU A 85 -3.18 9.88 -1.08
N ARG A 86 -3.45 9.08 -2.12
CA ARG A 86 -4.69 8.29 -2.25
C ARG A 86 -4.38 6.91 -2.80
N CYS A 87 -4.95 5.87 -2.21
CA CYS A 87 -4.86 4.53 -2.77
C CYS A 87 -5.83 4.41 -3.97
N LEU A 88 -5.34 3.90 -5.09
CA LEU A 88 -6.14 3.59 -6.29
C LEU A 88 -6.47 2.11 -6.40
N TYR A 89 -5.58 1.28 -5.86
CA TYR A 89 -5.56 -0.14 -6.13
C TYR A 89 -4.78 -0.86 -5.03
N ALA A 90 -5.32 -1.99 -4.60
CA ALA A 90 -4.62 -2.93 -3.73
C ALA A 90 -4.67 -4.32 -4.34
N GLN A 91 -3.55 -5.05 -4.31
CA GLN A 91 -3.48 -6.44 -4.74
C GLN A 91 -2.75 -7.28 -3.73
N ILE A 92 -3.41 -8.33 -3.25
CA ILE A 92 -2.81 -9.38 -2.45
C ILE A 92 -2.48 -10.54 -3.38
N THR A 93 -1.24 -10.99 -3.31
CA THR A 93 -0.76 -12.19 -3.98
C THR A 93 -0.32 -13.19 -2.92
N VAL A 94 -0.88 -14.40 -2.98
CA VAL A 94 -0.48 -15.54 -2.17
C VAL A 94 0.13 -16.59 -3.06
N GLU A 95 1.41 -16.90 -2.84
CA GLU A 95 2.19 -17.85 -3.65
C GLU A 95 3.16 -18.59 -2.74
N GLY A 96 3.14 -19.93 -2.76
CA GLY A 96 4.04 -20.73 -1.93
C GLY A 96 3.92 -20.47 -0.41
N GLY A 97 2.76 -20.01 0.06
CA GLY A 97 2.54 -19.64 1.47
C GLY A 97 3.02 -18.23 1.84
N LEU A 98 3.61 -17.49 0.90
CA LEU A 98 3.99 -16.10 1.09
C LEU A 98 2.85 -15.19 0.65
N GLU A 99 2.41 -14.30 1.54
CA GLU A 99 1.45 -13.24 1.21
C GLU A 99 2.18 -11.92 0.97
N THR A 100 1.89 -11.29 -0.16
CA THR A 100 2.43 -9.99 -0.54
C THR A 100 1.30 -9.06 -0.91
N LEU A 101 1.42 -7.79 -0.54
CA LEU A 101 0.44 -6.74 -0.83
C LEU A 101 1.13 -5.64 -1.62
N VAL A 102 0.52 -5.24 -2.73
CA VAL A 102 0.95 -4.09 -3.53
C VAL A 102 -0.16 -3.05 -3.51
N LEU A 103 0.17 -1.85 -3.07
CA LEU A 103 -0.70 -0.67 -3.12
C LEU A 103 -0.21 0.26 -4.21
N LYS A 104 -1.12 0.73 -5.07
CA LYS A 104 -0.84 1.81 -6.01
C LYS A 104 -1.35 3.11 -5.44
N ILE A 105 -0.43 4.00 -5.10
CA ILE A 105 -0.71 5.28 -4.47
C ILE A 105 -0.62 6.39 -5.51
N LYS A 106 -1.57 7.31 -5.45
CA LYS A 106 -1.64 8.52 -6.27
C LYS A 106 -1.36 9.74 -5.40
N THR A 107 -0.33 10.48 -5.79
CA THR A 107 0.00 11.84 -5.32
C THR A 107 0.00 12.76 -6.55
N ASP A 108 1.03 13.61 -6.69
CA ASP A 108 1.44 14.22 -7.96
C ASP A 108 1.73 13.15 -9.03
N ARG A 109 2.39 12.06 -8.64
CA ARG A 109 2.72 10.90 -9.50
C ARG A 109 2.06 9.63 -8.98
N GLU A 110 2.19 8.56 -9.74
CA GLU A 110 1.81 7.23 -9.28
C GLU A 110 3.03 6.55 -8.66
N ALA A 111 2.86 5.99 -7.47
CA ALA A 111 3.85 5.22 -6.74
C ALA A 111 3.29 3.84 -6.38
N GLU A 112 4.17 2.87 -6.18
CA GLU A 112 3.80 1.56 -5.67
C GLU A 112 4.48 1.32 -4.32
N VAL A 113 3.67 0.93 -3.34
CA VAL A 113 4.11 0.56 -1.99
C VAL A 113 3.90 -0.94 -1.85
N LYS A 114 4.92 -1.65 -1.40
CA LYS A 114 4.90 -3.12 -1.28
C LYS A 114 5.00 -3.50 0.18
N PHE A 115 4.24 -4.52 0.54
CA PHE A 115 4.26 -5.12 1.87
C PHE A 115 4.36 -6.63 1.74
N ARG A 116 4.97 -7.24 2.75
CA ARG A 116 5.02 -8.69 2.91
C ARG A 116 4.43 -9.06 4.25
N ARG A 117 3.68 -10.16 4.30
CA ARG A 117 3.19 -10.70 5.56
C ARG A 117 4.26 -11.57 6.20
N GLU A 118 4.70 -11.17 7.38
CA GLU A 118 5.69 -11.88 8.20
C GLU A 118 5.13 -11.97 9.62
N ASP A 119 5.16 -13.16 10.22
CA ASP A 119 4.61 -13.43 11.56
C ASP A 119 3.18 -12.92 11.81
N GLY A 120 2.37 -12.91 10.75
CA GLY A 120 0.98 -12.46 10.79
C GLY A 120 0.77 -10.95 10.58
N GLN A 121 1.84 -10.16 10.53
CA GLN A 121 1.79 -8.70 10.37
C GLN A 121 2.34 -8.27 8.99
N TRP A 122 1.86 -7.13 8.48
CA TRP A 122 2.34 -6.55 7.23
C TRP A 122 3.57 -5.67 7.46
N THR A 123 4.69 -6.04 6.85
CA THR A 123 5.94 -5.28 6.86
C THR A 123 6.12 -4.57 5.53
N ASN A 124 6.36 -3.25 5.55
CA ASN A 124 6.64 -2.46 4.36
C ASN A 124 8.02 -2.86 3.78
N THR A 125 8.05 -3.28 2.52
CA THR A 125 9.26 -3.66 1.77
C THR A 125 9.60 -2.68 0.65
N SER A 126 8.75 -1.67 0.41
CA SER A 126 9.07 -0.56 -0.48
C SER A 126 10.07 0.39 0.19
N GLY A 127 11.36 0.17 -0.08
CA GLY A 127 12.47 0.97 0.44
C GLY A 127 13.70 0.14 0.78
N THR A 128 13.51 -1.14 1.06
CA THR A 128 14.57 -2.13 1.21
C THR A 128 14.73 -2.87 -0.10
N ALA A 129 15.80 -2.56 -0.84
CA ALA A 129 16.26 -3.36 -1.96
C ALA A 129 16.83 -4.69 -1.46
N GLU A 130 15.99 -5.52 -0.84
CA GLU A 130 16.36 -6.88 -0.45
C GLU A 130 15.24 -7.80 -0.89
N CYS A 131 15.24 -8.12 -2.19
CA CYS A 131 14.76 -9.44 -2.59
C CYS A 131 15.57 -10.45 -1.77
N PRO A 132 14.95 -11.39 -1.03
CA PRO A 132 15.67 -12.56 -0.59
C PRO A 132 16.18 -13.23 -1.86
N VAL A 133 17.48 -13.16 -2.08
CA VAL A 133 18.12 -14.04 -3.04
C VAL A 133 17.94 -15.41 -2.42
N GLU A 134 17.02 -16.19 -2.97
CA GLU A 134 17.04 -17.64 -2.81
C GLU A 134 18.48 -18.05 -3.19
N GLU A 135 19.33 -18.32 -2.21
CA GLU A 135 20.66 -18.88 -2.44
C GLU A 135 20.46 -20.29 -2.99
N GLY A 136 20.17 -20.35 -4.29
CA GLY A 136 20.32 -21.56 -5.06
C GLY A 136 21.78 -22.02 -4.98
N PRO A 137 22.03 -23.33 -4.85
CA PRO A 137 23.37 -23.81 -4.60
C PRO A 137 24.32 -23.41 -5.73
N SER A 138 25.40 -22.75 -5.34
CA SER A 138 26.63 -22.50 -6.11
C SER A 138 26.93 -23.64 -7.07
N GLN A 139 26.85 -23.36 -8.37
CA GLN A 139 27.45 -24.19 -9.42
C GLN A 139 28.70 -23.45 -9.91
N ASN A 140 29.79 -23.61 -9.16
CA ASN A 140 31.12 -23.50 -9.72
C ASN A 140 31.32 -24.68 -10.66
N GLN A 141 31.37 -24.45 -11.97
CA GLN A 141 32.09 -25.33 -12.87
C GLN A 141 32.55 -24.57 -14.12
N ASP A 142 33.85 -24.28 -14.13
CA ASP A 142 34.76 -24.30 -15.28
C ASP A 142 34.18 -23.89 -16.63
N TYR A 143 34.34 -22.60 -16.94
CA TYR A 143 34.35 -22.12 -18.32
C TYR A 143 35.63 -22.63 -19.00
N VAL A 144 35.55 -23.80 -19.64
CA VAL A 144 36.62 -24.33 -20.50
C VAL A 144 36.59 -23.56 -21.81
N ASP A 145 37.65 -22.79 -22.04
CA ASP A 145 37.97 -22.11 -23.29
C ASP A 145 38.21 -23.16 -24.39
N HIS A 146 37.31 -23.24 -25.36
CA HIS A 146 37.51 -24.03 -26.58
C HIS A 146 37.62 -23.10 -27.77
N ASN A 147 38.83 -22.55 -27.95
CA ASN A 147 39.34 -22.20 -29.26
C ASN A 147 40.76 -22.76 -29.36
N THR A 148 41.24 -23.14 -30.56
CA THR A 148 42.52 -23.85 -30.90
C THR A 148 42.25 -25.38 -31.04
N LEU A 149 42.29 -26.08 -32.19
CA LEU A 149 43.10 -26.05 -33.44
C LEU A 149 42.40 -26.83 -34.58
N GLU A 150 42.46 -26.33 -35.81
CA GLU A 150 43.24 -26.84 -36.98
C GLU A 150 42.93 -28.26 -37.51
N GLU A 151 42.52 -28.25 -38.78
CA GLU A 151 42.95 -29.06 -39.92
C GLU A 151 43.07 -30.60 -39.86
N ALA A 152 42.45 -31.19 -40.89
CA ALA A 152 42.96 -32.23 -41.80
C ALA A 152 42.43 -33.68 -41.66
N ASN A 153 41.86 -34.10 -42.79
CA ASN A 153 42.01 -35.39 -43.47
C ASN A 153 41.00 -36.55 -43.24
N ASN A 154 40.46 -36.93 -44.40
CA ASN A 154 40.28 -38.28 -44.95
C ASN A 154 39.01 -39.09 -44.69
N ASP A 155 38.30 -39.26 -45.82
CA ASP A 155 37.93 -40.51 -46.49
C ASP A 155 36.85 -41.47 -45.96
N SER A 156 36.08 -41.93 -46.96
CA SER A 156 35.20 -43.10 -47.06
C SER A 156 33.85 -43.07 -46.35
N CYS A 157 32.78 -42.93 -47.13
CA CYS A 157 32.17 -44.07 -47.84
C CYS A 157 31.36 -43.60 -49.06
#